data_AF-A0A943K6A1-F1
#
_entry.id   AF-A0A943K6A1-F1
#
_cell.length_a   1.000
_cell.length_b   1.000
_cell.length_c   1.000
_cell.angle_alpha   90.00
_cell.angle_beta   90.00
_cell.angle_gamma   90.00
#
_symmetry.space_group_name_H-M   'P 1'
#
loop_
_entity.id
_entity.type
_entity.pdbx_description
1 polymer ?
#
loop_
_entity_poly.entity_id
_entity_poly.type
_entity_poly.pdbx_seq_one_letter_code
_entity_poly.pdbx_strand_id
1 'polypeptide(L)' 'MKNAKRDITLNEKDSIEDMAQTERTLFYAFARALFKAERHETREMIWRGMERAARNVFFLEGLSDGAQRQ' A
#
# COMPACT_ATOMS: atom_id res chain seq x y z
N MET A 1 -5.91 -12.87 26.16
CA MET A 1 -5.29 -13.53 24.99
C MET A 1 -3.86 -13.03 24.89
N LYS A 2 -2.86 -13.91 24.99
CA LYS A 2 -1.45 -13.52 24.81
C LYS A 2 -1.28 -13.10 23.35
N ASN A 3 -1.05 -11.81 23.10
CA ASN A 3 -0.57 -11.34 21.80
C ASN A 3 0.83 -11.94 21.61
N ALA A 4 0.88 -13.10 20.95
CA ALA A 4 2.12 -13.64 20.43
C ALA A 4 2.55 -12.69 19.31
N LYS A 5 3.37 -11.71 19.68
CA LYS A 5 4.08 -10.87 18.74
C LYS A 5 4.95 -11.80 17.89
N ARG A 6 4.61 -11.92 16.61
CA ARG A 6 5.34 -12.76 15.66
C ARG A 6 6.45 -11.91 15.05
N ASP A 7 7.70 -12.34 15.22
CA ASP A 7 8.84 -11.68 14.59
C ASP A 7 8.78 -11.90 13.07
N ILE A 8 9.01 -10.82 12.32
CA ILE A 8 9.09 -10.83 10.87
C ILE A 8 10.52 -11.19 10.48
N THR A 9 10.68 -12.25 9.70
CA THR A 9 11.98 -12.66 9.15
C THR A 9 12.49 -11.65 8.12
N LEU A 10 13.82 -11.59 7.88
CA LEU A 10 14.42 -10.71 6.86
C LEU A 10 13.74 -10.84 5.48
N ASN A 11 13.40 -12.07 5.07
CA ASN A 11 12.71 -12.33 3.81
C ASN A 11 11.26 -11.78 3.80
N GLU A 12 10.55 -11.87 4.93
CA GLU A 12 9.22 -11.28 5.05
C GLU A 12 9.28 -9.75 5.03
N LYS A 13 10.34 -9.14 5.59
CA LYS A 13 10.57 -7.68 5.53
C LYS A 13 10.81 -7.20 4.10
N ASP A 14 11.73 -7.86 3.38
CA ASP A 14 12.03 -7.51 1.99
C ASP A 14 10.77 -7.68 1.11
N SER A 15 9.99 -8.74 1.34
CA SER A 15 8.71 -8.96 0.67
C SER A 15 7.69 -7.85 0.96
N ILE A 16 7.60 -7.36 2.20
CA ILE A 16 6.71 -6.26 2.58
C ILE A 16 7.14 -4.96 1.92
N GLU A 17 8.45 -4.70 1.82
CA GLU A 17 8.98 -3.52 1.15
C GLU A 17 8.69 -3.54 -0.36
N ASP A 18 8.87 -4.69 -1.01
CA ASP A 18 8.53 -4.90 -2.42
C ASP A 18 7.02 -4.71 -2.69
N MET A 19 6.18 -5.22 -1.79
CA MET A 19 4.72 -4.99 -1.85
C MET A 19 4.38 -3.51 -1.70
N ALA A 20 5.00 -2.81 -0.75
CA ALA A 20 4.76 -1.38 -0.54
C ALA A 20 5.20 -0.56 -1.76
N GLN A 21 6.32 -0.95 -2.38
CA GLN A 21 6.81 -0.31 -3.60
C GLN A 21 5.88 -0.54 -4.80
N THR A 22 5.29 -1.73 -4.90
CA THR A 22 4.29 -2.04 -5.92
C THR A 22 3.05 -1.17 -5.75
N GLU A 23 2.54 -1.02 -4.52
CA GLU A 23 1.39 -0.17 -4.22
C GLU A 23 1.66 1.31 -4.47
N ARG A 24 2.87 1.81 -4.15
CA ARG A 24 3.29 3.17 -4.54
C ARG A 24 3.26 3.37 -6.06
N THR A 25 3.72 2.37 -6.81
CA THR A 25 3.70 2.42 -8.28
C THR A 25 2.27 2.47 -8.82
N LEU A 26 1.36 1.67 -8.24
CA LEU A 26 -0.06 1.70 -8.59
C LEU A 26 -0.71 3.05 -8.26
N PHE A 27 -0.39 3.63 -7.10
CA PHE A 27 -0.86 4.95 -6.72
C PHE A 27 -0.50 6.01 -7.77
N TYR A 28 0.76 6.06 -8.21
CA TYR A 28 1.19 7.01 -9.25
C TYR A 28 0.53 6.74 -10.60
N ALA A 29 0.33 5.47 -10.96
CA ALA A 29 -0.40 5.11 -12.18
C ALA A 29 -1.85 5.61 -12.15
N PHE A 30 -2.56 5.43 -11.03
CA PHE A 30 -3.91 5.96 -10.84
C PHE A 30 -3.94 7.47 -10.86
N ALA A 31 -3.03 8.15 -10.16
CA ALA A 31 -2.93 9.62 -10.19
C ALA A 31 -2.77 10.14 -11.62
N ARG A 32 -1.90 9.52 -12.42
CA ARG A 32 -1.71 9.88 -13.84
C ARG A 32 -2.97 9.61 -14.67
N ALA A 33 -3.67 8.51 -14.42
CA ALA A 33 -4.90 8.16 -15.12
C ALA A 33 -6.05 9.11 -14.78
N LEU A 34 -6.14 9.57 -13.52
CA LEU A 34 -7.20 10.44 -13.02
C LEU A 34 -7.27 11.76 -13.80
N PHE A 35 -6.12 12.39 -14.04
CA PHE A 35 -6.03 13.65 -14.81
C PHE A 35 -6.27 13.47 -16.32
N LYS A 36 -6.26 12.23 -16.82
CA LYS A 36 -6.56 11.91 -18.22
C LYS A 36 -8.02 11.46 -18.43
N ALA A 37 -8.73 11.14 -17.36
CA ALA A 37 -10.08 10.59 -17.46
C ALA A 37 -11.11 11.69 -17.71
N GLU A 38 -11.81 11.60 -18.84
CA GLU A 38 -12.82 12.59 -19.23
C GLU A 38 -14.15 12.35 -18.51
N ARG A 39 -14.54 11.09 -18.34
CA ARG A 39 -15.82 10.71 -17.71
C ARG A 39 -15.75 10.76 -16.19
N HIS A 40 -16.80 11.26 -15.56
CA HIS A 40 -16.92 11.34 -14.10
C HIS A 40 -16.83 9.97 -13.43
N GLU A 41 -17.58 8.98 -13.93
CA GLU A 41 -17.58 7.61 -13.38
C GLU A 41 -16.19 6.97 -13.41
N THR A 42 -15.43 7.21 -14.49
CA THR A 42 -14.05 6.71 -14.61
C THR A 42 -13.15 7.39 -13.59
N ARG A 43 -13.32 8.70 -13.34
CA ARG A 43 -12.58 9.42 -12.29
C ARG A 43 -12.88 8.87 -10.91
N GLU A 44 -14.15 8.60 -10.59
CA GLU A 44 -14.55 7.98 -9.32
C GLU A 44 -13.93 6.59 -9.11
N MET A 45 -13.94 5.75 -10.16
CA MET A 45 -13.32 4.43 -10.10
C MET A 45 -11.80 4.53 -9.86
N ILE A 46 -11.11 5.42 -10.59
CA ILE A 46 -9.67 5.66 -10.44
C ILE A 46 -9.36 6.21 -9.05
N TRP A 47 -10.18 7.13 -8.55
CA TRP A 47 -10.04 7.71 -7.21
C TRP A 47 -10.07 6.64 -6.13
N ARG A 48 -11.05 5.73 -6.18
CA ARG A 48 -11.15 4.59 -5.24
C ARG A 48 -9.94 3.65 -5.34
N GLY A 49 -9.44 3.41 -6.55
CA GLY A 49 -8.21 2.63 -6.77
C GLY A 49 -6.99 3.28 -6.14
N MET A 50 -6.84 4.59 -6.33
CA MET A 50 -5.77 5.39 -5.74
C MET A 50 -5.82 5.40 -4.21
N GLU A 51 -7.01 5.61 -3.63
CA GLU A 51 -7.22 5.58 -2.18
C GLU A 51 -6.83 4.22 -1.59
N ARG A 52 -7.22 3.13 -2.24
CA ARG A 52 -6.86 1.77 -1.84
C ARG A 52 -5.35 1.55 -1.86
N ALA A 53 -4.68 1.95 -2.93
CA ALA A 53 -3.22 1.81 -3.04
C ALA A 53 -2.50 2.57 -1.91
N ALA A 54 -2.92 3.81 -1.62
CA ALA A 54 -2.36 4.59 -0.51
C ALA A 54 -2.57 3.90 0.86
N ARG A 55 -3.78 3.41 1.13
CA ARG A 55 -4.09 2.67 2.37
C ARG A 55 -3.24 1.41 2.50
N ASN A 56 -3.00 0.69 1.40
CA ASN A 56 -2.16 -0.51 1.40
C ASN A 56 -0.70 -0.18 1.73
N VAL A 57 -0.14 0.92 1.20
CA VAL A 57 1.21 1.37 1.56
C VAL A 57 1.31 1.63 3.06
N PHE A 58 0.39 2.40 3.63
CA PHE A 58 0.41 2.69 5.07
C PHE A 58 0.28 1.44 5.94
N PHE A 59 -0.54 0.47 5.50
CA PHE A 59 -0.67 -0.81 6.18
C PHE A 59 0.64 -1.59 6.15
N LEU A 60 1.28 -1.72 4.99
CA LEU A 60 2.53 -2.45 4.81
C LEU A 60 3.69 -1.80 5.57
N GLU A 61 3.80 -0.47 5.53
CA GLU A 61 4.78 0.27 6.32
C GLU A 61 4.54 0.09 7.82
N GLY A 62 3.28 0.11 8.27
CA GLY A 62 2.92 -0.17 9.66
C GLY A 62 3.30 -1.58 10.13
N LEU A 63 3.24 -2.59 9.25
CA LEU A 63 3.73 -3.94 9.55
C LEU A 63 5.25 -3.97 9.74
N SER A 64 5.99 -3.21 8.92
CA SER A 64 7.45 -3.09 9.02
C SER A 64 7.88 -2.35 10.29
N ASP A 65 7.26 -1.21 10.59
CA ASP A 65 7.55 -0.41 11.80
C ASP A 65 7.22 -1.16 13.09
N GLY A 66 6.12 -1.93 13.09
CA GLY A 66 5.73 -2.79 14.21
C GLY A 66 6.72 -3.93 14.48
N ALA A 67 7.45 -4.36 13.45
CA ALA A 67 8.53 -5.32 13.56
C ALA A 67 9.86 -4.71 14.02
N GLN A 68 10.11 -3.41 13.77
CA GLN A 68 11.36 -2.73 14.17
C GLN A 68 11.40 -2.27 15.64
N ARG A 69 10.26 -2.19 16.34
CA ARG A 69 10.18 -1.75 17.76
C ARG A 69 10.30 -2.90 18.77
N GLN A 70 10.84 -4.04 18.36
CA GLN A 70 11.15 -5.20 19.20
C GLN A 70 12.62 -5.58 19.02
#